data_AF-A0A968D2G1-F1
#
_entry.id   AF-A0A968D2G1-F1
#
_cell.length_a   1.000
_cell.length_b   1.000
_cell.length_c   1.000
_cell.angle_alpha   90.00
_cell.angle_beta   90.00
_cell.angle_gamma   90.00
#
_symmetry.space_group_name_H-M   'P 1'
#
loop_
_entity.id
_entity.type
_entity.pdbx_description
1 polymer ?
#
loop_
_entity_poly.entity_id
_entity_poly.type
_entity_poly.pdbx_seq_one_letter_code
_entity_poly.pdbx_strand_id
1 'polypeptide(L)'
;MKELLYFSTSDLMIQVNYRAENNSIHYFSHRKLTVGERVIVEQYLLTNIALKTDYYKKHPAILNYLGINVKLIKDLNQFHLKNTIKALKEKEGEAEDSVRCLINESMTNYYFEQIGSVILELRNSKNGLPEEKRLAYKNQLVELIDAYNVYSERQVAFEEVLSEELLSLIE
;
A
#
# COMPACT_ATOMS: atom_id res chain seq x y z
N MET A 1 -34.90 -6.80 -0.65
CA MET A 1 -33.44 -6.50 -0.60
C MET A 1 -32.69 -7.64 -1.26
N LYS A 2 -31.73 -7.36 -2.14
CA LYS A 2 -30.91 -8.39 -2.81
C LYS A 2 -29.44 -8.09 -2.59
N GLU A 3 -28.71 -9.02 -2.01
CA GLU A 3 -27.28 -8.89 -1.70
C GLU A 3 -26.48 -10.07 -2.28
N LEU A 4 -25.21 -9.81 -2.57
CA LEU A 4 -24.25 -10.79 -3.05
C LEU A 4 -23.12 -10.86 -2.03
N LEU A 5 -22.85 -12.06 -1.52
CA LEU A 5 -21.92 -12.29 -0.42
C LEU A 5 -20.84 -13.28 -0.87
N TYR A 6 -19.58 -12.91 -0.68
CA TYR A 6 -18.44 -13.78 -0.96
C TYR A 6 -17.80 -14.24 0.35
N PHE A 7 -17.74 -15.56 0.55
CA PHE A 7 -17.07 -16.21 1.66
C PHE A 7 -15.71 -16.72 1.17
N SER A 8 -14.66 -15.97 1.50
CA SER A 8 -13.30 -16.23 0.99
C SER A 8 -12.71 -17.55 1.46
N THR A 9 -13.06 -18.01 2.66
CA THR A 9 -12.49 -19.23 3.26
C THR A 9 -12.92 -20.50 2.54
N SER A 10 -14.07 -20.48 1.87
CA SER A 10 -14.63 -21.63 1.15
C SER A 10 -14.83 -21.37 -0.35
N ASP A 11 -14.27 -20.26 -0.85
CA ASP A 11 -14.47 -19.76 -2.21
C ASP A 11 -15.95 -19.85 -2.64
N LEU A 12 -16.81 -19.22 -1.83
CA LEU A 12 -18.25 -19.43 -1.92
C LEU A 12 -18.99 -18.11 -2.16
N MET A 13 -19.58 -18.00 -3.34
CA MET A 13 -20.54 -16.95 -3.66
C MET A 13 -21.98 -17.35 -3.27
N ILE A 14 -22.63 -16.51 -2.46
CA ILE A 14 -24.02 -16.62 -2.05
C ILE A 14 -24.79 -15.38 -2.51
N GLN A 15 -25.95 -15.58 -3.11
CA GLN A 15 -26.90 -14.52 -3.37
C GLN A 15 -28.05 -14.62 -2.37
N VAL A 16 -28.36 -13.53 -1.70
CA VAL A 16 -29.43 -13.44 -0.71
C VAL A 16 -30.52 -12.51 -1.22
N ASN A 17 -31.76 -12.87 -0.99
CA ASN A 17 -32.94 -12.06 -1.30
C ASN A 17 -33.90 -12.09 -0.12
N TYR A 18 -34.11 -10.94 0.51
CA TYR A 18 -35.17 -10.76 1.50
C TYR A 18 -36.45 -10.26 0.84
N ARG A 19 -37.53 -11.02 1.03
CA ARG A 19 -38.90 -10.70 0.59
C ARG A 19 -39.72 -10.25 1.79
N ALA A 20 -40.01 -8.95 1.86
CA ALA A 20 -40.73 -8.35 2.98
C ALA A 20 -42.20 -8.82 3.08
N GLU A 21 -42.84 -9.10 1.93
CA GLU A 21 -44.24 -9.54 1.85
C GLU A 21 -44.51 -10.80 2.68
N ASN A 22 -43.59 -11.77 2.60
CA ASN A 22 -43.72 -13.06 3.28
C ASN A 22 -42.73 -13.19 4.45
N ASN A 23 -42.05 -12.10 4.81
CA ASN A 23 -40.98 -12.05 5.79
C ASN A 23 -39.98 -13.24 5.65
N SER A 24 -39.44 -13.40 4.44
CA SER A 24 -38.58 -14.55 4.12
C SER A 24 -37.23 -14.13 3.55
N ILE A 25 -36.18 -14.81 4.01
CA ILE A 25 -34.82 -14.72 3.46
C ILE A 25 -34.61 -15.95 2.59
N HIS A 26 -34.43 -15.73 1.30
CA HIS A 26 -34.10 -16.76 0.34
C HIS A 26 -32.64 -16.61 -0.07
N TYR A 27 -31.90 -17.71 -0.14
CA TYR A 27 -30.52 -17.64 -0.60
C TYR A 27 -30.17 -18.77 -1.57
N PHE A 28 -29.23 -18.46 -2.46
CA PHE A 28 -28.71 -19.33 -3.50
C PHE A 28 -27.19 -19.39 -3.41
N SER A 29 -26.60 -20.51 -3.78
CA SER A 29 -25.15 -20.66 -3.87
C SER A 29 -24.72 -20.93 -5.30
N HIS A 30 -23.48 -20.59 -5.66
CA HIS A 30 -22.97 -20.89 -7.01
C HIS A 30 -22.68 -22.39 -7.23
N ARG A 31 -22.45 -23.15 -6.16
CA ARG A 31 -22.21 -24.61 -6.13
C ARG A 31 -22.94 -25.28 -4.97
N LYS A 32 -22.93 -26.62 -4.93
CA LYS A 32 -23.49 -27.37 -3.79
C LYS A 32 -22.74 -27.03 -2.50
N LEU A 33 -23.50 -26.73 -1.45
CA LEU A 33 -22.98 -26.46 -0.12
C LEU A 33 -22.69 -27.78 0.61
N THR A 34 -21.56 -27.84 1.31
CA THR A 34 -21.35 -28.82 2.36
C THR A 34 -22.19 -28.46 3.60
N VAL A 35 -22.39 -29.42 4.50
CA VAL A 35 -23.17 -29.18 5.73
C VAL A 35 -22.53 -28.08 6.58
N GLY A 36 -21.20 -28.10 6.73
CA GLY A 36 -20.48 -27.07 7.49
C GLY A 36 -20.62 -25.68 6.86
N GLU A 37 -20.44 -25.57 5.54
CA GLU A 37 -20.63 -24.30 4.82
C GLU A 37 -22.05 -23.78 4.98
N ARG A 38 -23.05 -24.65 4.89
CA ARG A 38 -24.45 -24.27 5.06
C ARG A 38 -24.71 -23.67 6.44
N VAL A 39 -24.21 -24.29 7.50
CA VAL A 39 -24.35 -23.79 8.87
C VAL A 39 -23.72 -22.40 9.01
N ILE A 40 -22.51 -22.22 8.48
CA ILE A 40 -21.79 -20.94 8.53
C ILE A 40 -22.56 -19.86 7.77
N VAL A 41 -23.04 -20.16 6.57
CA VAL A 41 -23.81 -19.23 5.75
C VAL A 41 -25.11 -18.86 6.47
N GLU A 42 -25.89 -19.84 6.91
CA GLU A 42 -27.18 -19.58 7.58
C GLU A 42 -27.00 -18.76 8.86
N GLN A 43 -25.98 -19.09 9.68
CA GLN A 43 -25.65 -18.29 10.86
C GLN A 43 -25.31 -16.85 10.47
N TYR A 44 -24.46 -16.65 9.46
CA TYR A 44 -24.11 -15.31 8.97
C TYR A 44 -25.33 -14.52 8.50
N LEU A 45 -26.25 -15.17 7.78
CA LEU A 45 -27.49 -14.53 7.31
C LEU A 45 -28.37 -14.11 8.49
N LEU A 46 -28.50 -14.96 9.50
CA LEU A 46 -29.30 -14.65 10.69
C LEU A 46 -28.66 -13.55 11.56
N THR A 47 -27.33 -13.51 11.66
CA THR A 47 -26.65 -12.50 12.47
C THR A 47 -26.47 -11.17 11.76
N ASN A 48 -26.31 -11.14 10.43
CA ASN A 48 -25.96 -9.91 9.71
C ASN A 48 -27.05 -9.40 8.76
N ILE A 49 -27.82 -10.30 8.15
CA ILE A 49 -28.84 -9.94 7.16
C ILE A 49 -30.20 -9.78 7.84
N ALA A 50 -30.59 -10.73 8.68
CA ALA A 50 -31.88 -10.70 9.36
C ALA A 50 -32.03 -9.51 10.33
N LEU A 51 -30.93 -9.05 10.95
CA LEU A 51 -30.94 -7.84 11.79
C LEU A 51 -31.26 -6.56 11.01
N LYS A 52 -30.94 -6.52 9.71
CA LYS A 52 -31.19 -5.36 8.83
C LYS A 52 -32.59 -5.36 8.24
N THR A 53 -33.42 -6.37 8.53
CA THR A 53 -34.75 -6.55 7.95
C THR A 53 -35.81 -6.70 9.05
N ASP A 54 -37.07 -6.90 8.65
CA ASP A 54 -38.15 -7.19 9.61
C ASP A 54 -38.16 -8.66 10.05
N TYR A 55 -37.13 -9.44 9.73
CA TYR A 55 -37.07 -10.89 9.96
C TYR A 55 -37.42 -11.28 11.40
N TYR A 56 -36.84 -10.59 12.39
CA TYR A 56 -37.13 -10.83 13.80
C TYR A 56 -38.34 -10.06 14.34
N LYS A 57 -38.91 -9.13 13.57
CA LYS A 57 -40.01 -8.25 14.00
C LYS A 57 -41.38 -8.77 13.59
N LYS A 58 -41.47 -9.59 12.54
CA LYS A 58 -42.71 -10.14 11.99
C LYS A 58 -42.68 -11.66 12.06
N HIS A 59 -43.85 -12.28 12.24
CA HIS A 59 -44.00 -13.74 12.19
C HIS A 59 -45.05 -14.12 11.13
N PRO A 60 -44.85 -15.22 10.37
CA PRO A 60 -43.71 -16.13 10.42
C PRO A 60 -42.43 -15.53 9.80
N ALA A 61 -41.26 -16.04 10.20
CA ALA A 61 -39.96 -15.69 9.63
C ALA A 61 -39.34 -16.93 9.03
N ILE A 62 -38.97 -16.88 7.74
CA ILE A 62 -38.57 -18.09 6.99
C ILE A 62 -37.19 -17.88 6.36
N LEU A 63 -36.25 -18.80 6.62
CA LEU A 63 -34.96 -18.86 5.96
C LEU A 63 -34.92 -20.08 5.03
N ASN A 64 -34.82 -19.86 3.72
CA ASN A 64 -34.87 -20.91 2.72
C ASN A 64 -33.62 -20.91 1.84
N TYR A 65 -32.97 -22.07 1.77
CA TYR A 65 -32.01 -22.35 0.71
C TYR A 65 -32.76 -22.79 -0.55
N LEU A 66 -32.61 -22.03 -1.64
CA LEU A 66 -33.29 -22.30 -2.91
C LEU A 66 -32.41 -23.05 -3.91
N GLY A 67 -31.22 -23.50 -3.51
CA GLY A 67 -30.35 -24.33 -4.32
C GLY A 67 -29.26 -23.55 -5.07
N ILE A 68 -28.84 -24.14 -6.19
CA ILE A 68 -27.68 -23.67 -6.96
C ILE A 68 -28.14 -22.66 -8.02
N ASN A 69 -27.52 -21.48 -8.04
CA ASN A 69 -27.65 -20.51 -9.12
C ASN A 69 -26.33 -20.39 -9.89
N VAL A 70 -26.26 -21.08 -11.03
CA VAL A 70 -25.07 -21.14 -11.90
C VAL A 70 -24.62 -19.77 -12.40
N LYS A 71 -25.52 -18.77 -12.45
CA LYS A 71 -25.16 -17.41 -12.86
C LYS A 71 -24.15 -16.77 -11.90
N LEU A 72 -24.16 -17.17 -10.64
CA LEU A 72 -23.22 -16.68 -9.62
C LEU A 72 -21.76 -17.07 -9.89
N ILE A 73 -21.52 -18.08 -10.75
CA ILE A 73 -20.15 -18.41 -11.19
C ILE A 73 -19.55 -17.25 -12.00
N LYS A 74 -20.36 -16.58 -12.83
CA LYS A 74 -19.90 -15.41 -13.58
C LYS A 74 -19.56 -14.26 -12.64
N ASP A 75 -20.40 -14.03 -11.64
CA ASP A 75 -20.18 -12.99 -10.63
C ASP A 75 -18.93 -13.28 -9.79
N LEU A 76 -18.71 -14.55 -9.42
CA LEU A 76 -17.52 -15.02 -8.72
C LEU A 76 -16.24 -14.78 -9.55
N ASN A 77 -16.24 -15.20 -10.83
CA ASN A 77 -15.10 -14.99 -11.72
C ASN A 77 -14.79 -13.49 -11.92
N GLN A 78 -15.82 -12.66 -12.03
CA GLN A 78 -15.64 -11.21 -12.13
C GLN A 78 -15.05 -10.63 -10.84
N PHE A 79 -15.48 -11.13 -9.68
CA PHE A 79 -14.93 -10.74 -8.38
C PHE A 79 -13.44 -11.12 -8.26
N HIS A 80 -13.07 -12.35 -8.63
CA HIS A 80 -11.66 -12.77 -8.65
C HIS A 80 -10.84 -11.90 -9.59
N LEU A 81 -11.31 -11.66 -10.82
CA LEU A 81 -10.58 -10.84 -11.79
C LEU A 81 -10.30 -9.44 -11.25
N LYS A 82 -11.28 -8.79 -10.63
CA LYS A 82 -11.10 -7.47 -10.01
C LYS A 82 -10.06 -7.50 -8.90
N ASN A 83 -10.09 -8.52 -8.04
CA ASN A 83 -9.12 -8.65 -6.95
C ASN A 83 -7.71 -8.95 -7.46
N THR A 84 -7.57 -9.81 -8.48
CA THR A 84 -6.28 -10.09 -9.11
C THR A 84 -5.68 -8.83 -9.72
N ILE A 85 -6.46 -8.03 -10.44
CA ILE A 85 -5.99 -6.76 -11.01
C ILE A 85 -5.55 -5.80 -9.90
N LYS A 86 -6.31 -5.73 -8.80
CA LYS A 86 -5.96 -4.88 -7.66
C LYS A 86 -4.64 -5.33 -7.03
N ALA A 87 -4.48 -6.63 -6.77
CA ALA A 87 -3.26 -7.19 -6.21
C ALA A 87 -2.03 -7.00 -7.13
N LEU A 88 -2.22 -7.07 -8.45
CA LEU A 88 -1.15 -6.77 -9.40
C LEU A 88 -0.71 -5.31 -9.35
N LYS A 89 -1.65 -4.37 -9.26
CA LYS A 89 -1.34 -2.94 -9.10
C LYS A 89 -0.63 -2.64 -7.78
N GLU A 90 -1.05 -3.29 -6.70
CA GLU A 90 -0.38 -3.15 -5.39
C GLU A 90 1.07 -3.63 -5.46
N LYS A 91 1.33 -4.79 -6.09
CA LYS A 91 2.69 -5.29 -6.32
C LYS A 91 3.55 -4.43 -7.24
N GLU A 92 2.94 -3.83 -8.26
CA GLU A 92 3.62 -2.90 -9.17
C GLU A 92 4.10 -1.66 -8.39
N GLY A 93 3.24 -1.09 -7.54
CA GLY A 93 3.61 0.01 -6.65
C GLY A 93 4.72 -0.36 -5.67
N GLU A 94 4.66 -1.55 -5.04
CA GLU A 94 5.72 -2.04 -4.14
C GLU A 94 7.08 -2.17 -4.86
N ALA A 95 7.07 -2.62 -6.13
CA ALA A 95 8.27 -2.72 -6.93
C ALA A 95 8.84 -1.33 -7.31
N GLU A 96 7.99 -0.40 -7.71
CA GLU A 96 8.40 0.99 -8.00
C GLU A 96 9.01 1.67 -6.78
N ASP A 97 8.38 1.52 -5.61
CA ASP A 97 8.89 2.07 -4.35
C ASP A 97 10.24 1.44 -3.97
N SER A 98 10.38 0.12 -4.13
CA SER A 98 11.66 -0.57 -3.89
C SER A 98 12.78 -0.06 -4.80
N VAL A 99 12.49 0.14 -6.09
CA VAL A 99 13.46 0.70 -7.03
C VAL A 99 13.83 2.14 -6.64
N ARG A 100 12.85 2.96 -6.26
CA ARG A 100 13.09 4.34 -5.80
C ARG A 100 13.97 4.36 -4.55
N CYS A 101 13.74 3.48 -3.58
CA CYS A 101 14.59 3.36 -2.39
C CYS A 101 16.03 3.02 -2.77
N LEU A 102 16.24 2.04 -3.65
CA LEU A 102 17.59 1.68 -4.11
C LEU A 102 18.30 2.83 -4.83
N ILE A 103 17.57 3.59 -5.65
CA ILE A 103 18.11 4.78 -6.32
C ILE A 103 18.50 5.82 -5.26
N ASN A 104 17.62 6.13 -4.32
CA ASN A 104 17.89 7.10 -3.28
C ASN A 104 19.12 6.71 -2.45
N GLU A 105 19.20 5.46 -1.97
CA GLU A 105 20.37 4.95 -1.24
C GLU A 105 21.66 5.08 -2.06
N SER A 106 21.61 4.71 -3.34
CA SER A 106 22.78 4.80 -4.24
C SER A 106 23.22 6.24 -4.43
N MET A 107 22.28 7.17 -4.63
CA MET A 107 22.57 8.59 -4.83
C MET A 107 23.06 9.25 -3.54
N THR A 108 22.44 8.95 -2.39
CA THR A 108 22.89 9.40 -1.06
C THR A 108 24.33 8.98 -0.80
N ASN A 109 24.68 7.71 -1.07
CA ASN A 109 26.05 7.21 -0.91
C ASN A 109 27.02 7.91 -1.87
N TYR A 110 26.64 8.06 -3.15
CA TYR A 110 27.46 8.75 -4.13
C TYR A 110 27.78 10.18 -3.70
N TYR A 111 26.75 10.98 -3.35
CA TYR A 111 26.99 12.37 -2.95
C TYR A 111 27.77 12.46 -1.63
N PHE A 112 27.56 11.54 -0.69
CA PHE A 112 28.37 11.46 0.53
C PHE A 112 29.86 11.23 0.22
N GLU A 113 30.18 10.30 -0.69
CA GLU A 113 31.56 10.05 -1.12
C GLU A 113 32.18 11.26 -1.84
N GLN A 114 31.39 11.96 -2.68
CA GLN A 114 31.86 13.17 -3.37
C GLN A 114 32.13 14.31 -2.39
N ILE A 115 31.25 14.55 -1.42
CA ILE A 115 31.46 15.53 -0.34
C ILE A 115 32.75 15.21 0.41
N GLY A 116 32.93 13.95 0.82
CA GLY A 116 34.14 13.50 1.51
C GLY A 116 35.41 13.71 0.70
N SER A 117 35.36 13.43 -0.61
CA SER A 117 36.48 13.63 -1.52
C SER A 117 36.88 15.11 -1.61
N VAL A 118 35.90 16.01 -1.77
CA VAL A 118 36.15 17.45 -1.83
C VAL A 118 36.73 17.98 -0.51
N ILE A 119 36.25 17.51 0.64
CA ILE A 119 36.80 17.86 1.96
C ILE A 119 38.26 17.42 2.09
N LEU A 120 38.59 16.22 1.64
CA LEU A 120 39.96 15.71 1.66
C LEU A 120 40.88 16.53 0.74
N GLU A 121 40.42 16.91 -0.45
CA GLU A 121 41.15 17.80 -1.35
C GLU A 121 41.42 19.17 -0.72
N LEU A 122 40.40 19.79 -0.12
CA LEU A 122 40.53 21.04 0.64
C LEU A 122 41.59 20.91 1.74
N ARG A 123 41.55 19.82 2.52
CA ARG A 123 42.51 19.58 3.60
C ARG A 123 43.94 19.37 3.11
N ASN A 124 44.10 18.72 1.96
CA ASN A 124 45.41 18.47 1.35
C ASN A 124 45.98 19.72 0.65
N SER A 125 45.13 20.70 0.34
CA SER A 125 45.49 21.99 -0.23
C SER A 125 46.10 22.94 0.81
N LYS A 126 47.13 22.48 1.54
CA LYS A 126 47.71 23.11 2.74
C LYS A 126 48.42 24.46 2.56
N ASN A 127 48.32 25.11 1.40
CA ASN A 127 48.99 26.39 1.14
C ASN A 127 48.01 27.35 0.47
N GLY A 128 47.86 28.55 1.07
CA GLY A 128 47.01 29.67 0.64
C GLY A 128 46.34 29.49 -0.73
N LEU A 129 45.15 28.91 -0.72
CA LEU A 129 44.34 28.74 -1.92
C LEU A 129 43.97 30.14 -2.46
N PRO A 130 44.17 30.40 -3.77
CA PRO A 130 43.62 31.59 -4.41
C PRO A 130 42.13 31.71 -4.12
N GLU A 131 41.65 32.93 -3.92
CA GLU A 131 40.26 33.23 -3.56
C GLU A 131 39.26 32.57 -4.54
N GLU A 132 39.57 32.56 -5.83
CA GLU A 132 38.78 31.88 -6.86
C GLU A 132 38.61 30.37 -6.61
N LYS A 133 39.66 29.69 -6.14
CA LYS A 133 39.59 28.25 -5.82
C LYS A 133 38.82 27.99 -4.54
N ARG A 134 38.91 28.88 -3.54
CA ARG A 134 38.12 28.79 -2.30
C ARG A 134 36.63 28.91 -2.61
N LEU A 135 36.25 29.89 -3.43
CA LEU A 135 34.87 30.08 -3.85
C LEU A 135 34.34 28.89 -4.67
N ALA A 136 35.17 28.32 -5.55
CA ALA A 136 34.80 27.13 -6.32
C ALA A 136 34.51 25.92 -5.41
N TYR A 137 35.37 25.64 -4.44
CA TYR A 137 35.15 24.56 -3.47
C TYR A 137 33.91 24.78 -2.61
N LYS A 138 33.65 26.02 -2.19
CA LYS A 138 32.44 26.39 -1.44
C LYS A 138 31.18 26.06 -2.25
N ASN A 139 31.11 26.54 -3.47
CA ASN A 139 29.94 26.35 -4.34
C ASN A 139 29.74 24.86 -4.66
N GLN A 140 30.82 24.14 -4.96
CA GLN A 140 30.77 22.71 -5.21
C GLN A 140 30.25 21.93 -3.99
N LEU A 141 30.68 22.27 -2.77
CA LEU A 141 30.18 21.62 -1.56
C LEU A 141 28.70 21.94 -1.30
N VAL A 142 28.27 23.19 -1.50
CA VAL A 142 26.85 23.57 -1.37
C VAL A 142 26.00 22.75 -2.35
N GLU A 143 26.39 22.70 -3.64
CA GLU A 143 25.66 21.93 -4.65
C GLU A 143 25.59 20.43 -4.30
N LEU A 144 26.68 19.85 -3.80
CA LEU A 144 26.71 18.44 -3.41
C LEU A 144 25.88 18.15 -2.16
N ILE A 145 25.85 19.06 -1.18
CA ILE A 145 25.03 18.93 0.03
C ILE A 145 23.55 19.10 -0.30
N ASP A 146 23.21 20.05 -1.16
CA ASP A 146 21.84 20.22 -1.65
C ASP A 146 21.39 18.96 -2.41
N ALA A 147 22.24 18.42 -3.28
CA ALA A 147 21.96 17.18 -3.99
C ALA A 147 21.82 15.99 -3.03
N TYR A 148 22.69 15.85 -2.03
CA TYR A 148 22.59 14.83 -0.99
C TYR A 148 21.24 14.90 -0.25
N ASN A 149 20.82 16.12 0.11
CA ASN A 149 19.58 16.41 0.83
C ASN A 149 18.31 16.12 0.01
N VAL A 150 18.39 16.07 -1.32
CA VAL A 150 17.25 15.65 -2.18
C VAL A 150 16.97 14.14 -2.04
N TYR A 151 18.01 13.33 -1.84
CA TYR A 151 17.91 11.87 -1.82
C TYR A 151 17.96 11.27 -0.40
N SER A 152 18.48 12.02 0.57
CA SER A 152 18.61 11.61 1.98
C SER A 152 17.36 11.91 2.81
N GLU A 153 17.00 11.01 3.72
CA GLU A 153 15.98 11.26 4.75
C GLU A 153 16.46 12.27 5.81
N ARG A 154 17.77 12.40 5.98
CA ARG A 154 18.38 13.35 6.92
C ARG A 154 18.95 14.53 6.17
N GLN A 155 18.41 15.71 6.47
CA GLN A 155 18.94 16.98 6.02
C GLN A 155 20.20 17.31 6.80
N VAL A 156 21.26 17.70 6.10
CA VAL A 156 22.53 18.12 6.68
C VAL A 156 22.79 19.55 6.25
N ALA A 157 23.12 20.42 7.22
CA ALA A 157 23.47 21.79 6.94
C ALA A 157 24.96 21.90 6.54
N PHE A 158 25.30 22.92 5.76
CA PHE A 158 26.66 23.15 5.29
C PHE A 158 27.67 23.25 6.45
N GLU A 159 27.27 23.90 7.54
CA GLU A 159 28.06 24.13 8.74
C GLU A 159 28.25 22.86 9.58
N GLU A 160 27.41 21.84 9.41
CA GLU A 160 27.52 20.55 10.10
C GLU A 160 28.51 19.60 9.41
N VAL A 161 28.75 19.81 8.11
CA VAL A 161 29.64 18.97 7.29
C VAL A 161 31.11 19.39 7.44
N LEU A 162 31.37 20.69 7.65
CA LEU A 162 32.71 21.26 7.72
C LEU A 162 33.13 21.53 9.17
N SER A 163 34.33 21.09 9.55
CA SER A 163 34.95 21.49 10.82
C SER A 163 35.34 22.98 10.81
N GLU A 164 35.37 23.64 11.97
CA GLU A 164 35.78 25.06 12.12
C GLU A 164 37.10 25.41 11.43
N GLU A 165 38.09 24.51 11.45
CA GLU A 165 39.36 24.69 10.73
C GLU A 165 39.17 24.85 9.20
N LEU A 166 38.25 24.08 8.61
CA LEU A 166 37.98 24.12 7.17
C LEU A 166 37.09 25.31 6.79
N LEU A 167 36.15 25.70 7.67
CA LEU A 167 35.35 26.92 7.47
C LEU A 167 36.27 28.15 7.33
N SER A 168 37.28 28.26 8.21
CA SER A 168 38.27 29.35 8.17
C SER A 168 39.15 29.37 6.90
N LEU A 169 39.21 28.26 6.15
CA LEU A 169 39.96 28.15 4.90
C LEU A 169 39.14 28.53 3.66
N ILE A 170 37.82 28.67 3.80
CA ILE A 170 36.88 28.86 2.69
C ILE A 170 36.09 30.19 2.85
N GLU A 171 36.05 30.77 4.05
CA GLU A 171 35.72 32.19 4.32
C GLU A 171 36.85 33.15 3.87
#